data_AF-A0A6B0ZLU6-F1
#
_entry.id   AF-A0A6B0ZLU6-F1
#
_cell.length_a   1.000
_cell.length_b   1.000
_cell.length_c   1.000
_cell.angle_alpha   90.00
_cell.angle_beta   90.00
_cell.angle_gamma   90.00
#
_symmetry.space_group_name_H-M   'P 1'
#
loop_
_entity.id
_entity.type
_entity.pdbx_description
1 polymer ?
#
loop_
_entity_poly.entity_id
_entity_poly.type
_entity_poly.pdbx_seq_one_letter_code
_entity_poly.pdbx_strand_id
1 'polypeptide(L)'
;MSSYELFSLADDLRRQAIACEQVRADVDRVWRGLDHVLDGPVARHGPDVWLSAVADASRLRLRQQHNHLLRLRYEIEQVARRLQARADELYADAARVEMAAEAALREEARELELQASYFQ
;
A
#
# COMPACT_ATOMS: atom_id res chain seq x y z
N MET A 1 -14.02 20.77 5.40
CA MET A 1 -13.54 19.43 5.75
C MET A 1 -12.77 19.56 7.06
N SER A 2 -13.12 18.79 8.07
CA SER A 2 -12.53 18.85 9.42
C SER A 2 -11.23 18.04 9.52
N SER A 3 -10.42 18.29 10.56
CA SER A 3 -9.22 17.47 10.84
C SER A 3 -9.60 16.00 11.08
N TYR A 4 -10.72 15.74 11.74
CA TYR A 4 -11.24 14.39 11.95
C TYR A 4 -11.53 13.66 10.64
N GLU A 5 -12.19 14.32 9.68
CA GLU A 5 -12.46 13.73 8.36
C GLU A 5 -11.16 13.40 7.60
N LEU A 6 -10.15 14.27 7.71
CA LEU A 6 -8.82 14.04 7.12
C LEU A 6 -8.10 12.85 7.75
N PHE A 7 -8.08 12.76 9.08
CA PHE A 7 -7.47 11.62 9.79
C PHE A 7 -8.19 10.30 9.48
N SER A 8 -9.52 10.30 9.48
CA SER A 8 -10.30 9.10 9.15
C SER A 8 -9.99 8.60 7.73
N LEU A 9 -9.90 9.51 6.75
CA LEU A 9 -9.55 9.16 5.39
C LEU A 9 -8.09 8.65 5.28
N ALA A 10 -7.16 9.27 6.01
CA ALA A 10 -5.77 8.82 6.08
C ALA A 10 -5.65 7.39 6.64
N ASP A 11 -6.39 7.09 7.72
CA ASP A 11 -6.47 5.76 8.33
C ASP A 11 -7.01 4.73 7.34
N ASP A 12 -8.06 5.07 6.58
CA ASP A 12 -8.63 4.20 5.55
C ASP A 12 -7.61 3.88 4.45
N LEU A 13 -6.90 4.89 3.94
CA LEU A 13 -5.86 4.69 2.92
C LEU A 13 -4.71 3.82 3.46
N ARG A 14 -4.35 3.98 4.73
CA ARG A 14 -3.32 3.17 5.38
C ARG A 14 -3.76 1.71 5.53
N ARG A 15 -5.03 1.46 5.91
CA ARG A 15 -5.62 0.11 5.90
C ARG A 15 -5.59 -0.52 4.51
N GLN A 16 -5.93 0.24 3.48
CA GLN A 16 -5.89 -0.23 2.10
C GLN A 16 -4.46 -0.55 1.64
N ALA A 17 -3.47 0.28 2.01
CA ALA A 17 -2.08 -0.01 1.71
C ALA A 17 -1.59 -1.32 2.36
N ILE A 18 -1.99 -1.57 3.62
CA ILE A 18 -1.71 -2.84 4.31
C ILE A 18 -2.37 -4.02 3.57
N ALA A 19 -3.60 -3.86 3.11
CA ALA A 19 -4.27 -4.90 2.32
C ALA A 19 -3.53 -5.16 0.99
N CYS A 20 -3.04 -4.14 0.30
CA CYS A 20 -2.20 -4.32 -0.88
C CYS A 20 -0.93 -5.11 -0.56
N GLU A 21 -0.27 -4.83 0.57
CA GLU A 21 0.92 -5.57 1.01
C GLU A 21 0.61 -7.06 1.33
N GLN A 22 -0.55 -7.35 1.92
CA GLN A 22 -1.00 -8.73 2.14
C GLN A 22 -1.22 -9.46 0.81
N VAL A 23 -1.89 -8.82 -0.15
CA VAL A 23 -2.06 -9.39 -1.50
C VAL A 23 -0.71 -9.59 -2.18
N ARG A 24 0.24 -8.66 -2.04
CA ARG A 24 1.61 -8.81 -2.56
C ARG A 24 2.29 -10.04 -1.97
N ALA A 25 2.16 -10.27 -0.66
CA ALA A 25 2.74 -11.42 0.02
C ALA A 25 2.14 -12.76 -0.48
N ASP A 26 0.84 -12.79 -0.79
CA ASP A 26 0.21 -13.97 -1.38
C ASP A 26 0.68 -14.21 -2.82
N VAL A 27 0.83 -13.15 -3.62
CA VAL A 27 1.43 -13.25 -4.97
C VAL A 27 2.88 -13.72 -4.89
N ASP A 28 3.67 -13.23 -3.93
CA ASP A 28 5.05 -13.66 -3.69
C ASP A 28 5.13 -15.16 -3.32
N ARG A 29 4.14 -15.68 -2.61
CA ARG A 29 4.07 -17.12 -2.25
C ARG A 29 3.83 -17.97 -3.50
N VAL A 30 2.86 -17.58 -4.34
CA VAL A 30 2.56 -18.28 -5.60
C VAL A 30 3.74 -18.20 -6.56
N TRP A 31 4.35 -17.02 -6.68
CA TRP A 31 5.51 -16.78 -7.53
C TRP A 31 6.70 -17.67 -7.15
N ARG A 32 7.04 -17.76 -5.86
CA ARG A 32 8.10 -18.67 -5.36
C ARG A 32 7.81 -20.15 -5.64
N GLY A 33 6.55 -20.55 -5.57
CA GLY A 33 6.14 -21.91 -5.93
C GLY A 33 6.41 -22.22 -7.41
N LEU A 34 6.10 -21.27 -8.30
CA LEU A 34 6.37 -21.41 -9.74
C LEU A 34 7.85 -21.33 -10.08
N ASP A 35 8.61 -20.47 -9.41
CA ASP A 35 10.07 -20.35 -9.56
C ASP A 35 10.76 -21.70 -9.27
N HIS A 36 10.36 -22.39 -8.20
CA HIS A 36 10.85 -23.72 -7.88
C HIS A 36 10.50 -24.79 -8.94
N VAL A 37 9.31 -24.70 -9.55
CA VAL A 37 8.87 -25.64 -10.60
C VAL A 37 9.60 -25.38 -11.92
N LEU A 38 9.93 -24.13 -12.23
CA LEU A 38 10.57 -23.75 -13.49
C LEU A 38 12.09 -23.93 -13.45
N ASP A 39 12.74 -23.56 -12.35
CA ASP A 39 14.21 -23.46 -12.27
C ASP A 39 14.85 -24.34 -11.17
N GLY A 40 14.02 -25.03 -10.37
CA GLY A 40 14.46 -25.92 -9.29
C GLY A 40 14.94 -27.31 -9.73
N PRO A 41 15.38 -28.16 -8.77
CA PRO A 41 15.96 -29.48 -9.06
C PRO A 41 15.01 -30.42 -9.81
N VAL A 42 13.71 -30.27 -9.59
CA VAL A 42 12.65 -31.03 -10.27
C VAL A 42 12.62 -30.73 -11.78
N ALA A 43 12.93 -29.49 -12.18
CA ALA A 43 13.04 -29.13 -13.59
C ALA A 43 14.31 -29.70 -14.25
N ARG A 44 15.37 -29.93 -13.47
CA ARG A 44 16.67 -30.45 -13.93
C ARG A 44 16.76 -31.99 -13.93
N HIS A 45 15.92 -32.68 -13.16
CA HIS A 45 15.97 -34.14 -12.97
C HIS A 45 14.59 -34.85 -13.14
N GLY A 46 13.60 -34.18 -13.73
CA GLY A 46 12.33 -34.83 -14.07
C GLY A 46 12.52 -35.97 -15.08
N PRO A 47 11.74 -37.06 -15.00
CA PRO A 47 11.94 -38.23 -15.83
C PRO A 47 11.90 -37.85 -17.31
N ASP A 48 13.01 -38.09 -18.00
CA ASP A 48 13.12 -37.95 -19.44
C ASP A 48 12.01 -38.74 -20.16
N VAL A 49 11.58 -38.19 -21.30
CA VAL A 49 11.12 -38.88 -22.54
C VAL A 49 9.73 -38.55 -23.10
N TRP A 50 8.62 -38.31 -22.37
CA TRP A 50 7.32 -38.59 -23.04
C TRP A 50 6.53 -37.48 -23.77
N LEU A 51 6.84 -36.18 -23.71
CA LEU A 51 5.95 -35.17 -24.31
C LEU A 51 6.65 -33.85 -24.73
N SER A 52 7.72 -33.88 -25.53
CA SER A 52 8.52 -32.68 -25.88
C SER A 52 7.68 -31.43 -26.24
N ALA A 53 6.73 -31.50 -27.17
CA ALA A 53 5.95 -30.31 -27.55
C ALA A 53 4.90 -29.87 -26.51
N VAL A 54 4.27 -30.81 -25.79
CA VAL A 54 3.23 -30.51 -24.78
C VAL A 54 3.85 -30.06 -23.46
N ALA A 55 5.01 -30.63 -23.10
CA ALA A 55 5.83 -30.19 -21.98
C ALA A 55 6.42 -28.79 -22.24
N ASP A 56 6.85 -28.49 -23.47
CA ASP A 56 7.34 -27.17 -23.85
C ASP A 56 6.22 -26.13 -23.88
N ALA A 57 5.03 -26.47 -24.42
CA ALA A 57 3.87 -25.58 -24.37
C ALA A 57 3.41 -25.30 -22.93
N SER A 58 3.48 -26.29 -22.05
CA SER A 58 3.13 -26.15 -20.63
C SER A 58 4.17 -25.30 -19.88
N ARG A 59 5.48 -25.51 -20.14
CA ARG A 59 6.56 -24.69 -19.59
C ARG A 59 6.50 -23.24 -20.07
N LEU A 60 6.19 -23.01 -21.34
CA LEU A 60 6.01 -21.67 -21.89
C LEU A 60 4.85 -20.96 -21.21
N ARG A 61 3.70 -21.64 -21.03
CA ARG A 61 2.54 -21.09 -20.32
C ARG A 61 2.85 -20.79 -18.84
N LEU A 62 3.59 -21.65 -18.17
CA LEU A 62 4.04 -21.42 -16.78
C LEU A 62 5.02 -20.24 -16.67
N ARG A 63 5.96 -20.08 -17.61
CA ARG A 63 6.85 -18.90 -17.69
C ARG A 63 6.08 -17.60 -17.95
N GLN A 64 5.05 -17.65 -18.80
CA GLN A 64 4.17 -16.49 -19.01
C GLN A 64 3.43 -16.11 -17.73
N GLN A 65 2.87 -17.09 -17.02
CA GLN A 65 2.23 -16.87 -15.71
C GLN A 65 3.21 -16.32 -14.67
N HIS A 66 4.43 -16.86 -14.61
CA HIS A 66 5.50 -16.37 -13.75
C HIS A 66 5.82 -14.89 -14.00
N ASN A 67 6.01 -14.51 -15.27
CA ASN A 67 6.27 -13.12 -15.66
C ASN A 67 5.07 -12.21 -15.36
N HIS A 68 3.85 -12.72 -15.54
CA HIS A 68 2.64 -11.98 -15.20
C HIS A 68 2.54 -11.70 -13.69
N LEU A 69 2.83 -12.70 -12.84
CA LEU A 69 2.84 -12.53 -11.38
C LEU A 69 3.94 -11.57 -10.92
N LEU A 70 5.10 -11.60 -11.57
CA LEU A 70 6.17 -10.64 -11.30
C LEU A 70 5.71 -9.20 -11.60
N ARG A 71 5.01 -9.00 -12.73
CA ARG A 71 4.44 -7.69 -13.05
C ARG A 71 3.39 -7.25 -12.03
N LEU A 72 2.49 -8.15 -11.64
CA LEU A 72 1.46 -7.88 -10.63
C LEU A 72 2.07 -7.47 -9.28
N ARG A 73 3.16 -8.12 -8.84
CA ARG A 73 3.90 -7.70 -7.63
C ARG A 73 4.30 -6.24 -7.67
N TYR A 74 4.93 -5.82 -8.78
CA TYR A 74 5.40 -4.45 -8.93
C TYR A 74 4.23 -3.46 -8.98
N GLU A 75 3.14 -3.80 -9.66
CA GLU A 75 1.94 -2.97 -9.72
C GLU A 75 1.30 -2.81 -8.32
N ILE A 76 1.16 -3.90 -7.57
CA ILE A 76 0.61 -3.88 -6.21
C ILE A 76 1.48 -3.04 -5.27
N GLU A 77 2.81 -3.20 -5.33
CA GLU A 77 3.74 -2.40 -4.55
C GLU A 77 3.66 -0.91 -4.88
N GLN A 78 3.55 -0.55 -6.17
CA GLN A 78 3.36 0.84 -6.56
C GLN A 78 2.06 1.43 -6.01
N VAL A 79 0.97 0.65 -6.03
CA VAL A 79 -0.31 1.08 -5.44
C VAL A 79 -0.18 1.26 -3.94
N ALA A 80 0.40 0.31 -3.22
CA ALA A 80 0.61 0.40 -1.78
C ALA A 80 1.40 1.67 -1.39
N ARG A 81 2.51 1.95 -2.10
CA ARG A 81 3.32 3.16 -1.87
C ARG A 81 2.55 4.45 -2.14
N ARG A 82 1.73 4.50 -3.21
CA ARG A 82 0.89 5.67 -3.51
C ARG A 82 -0.16 5.91 -2.43
N LEU A 83 -0.79 4.85 -1.94
CA LEU A 83 -1.77 4.94 -0.86
C LEU A 83 -1.12 5.43 0.45
N GLN A 84 0.06 4.93 0.79
CA GLN A 84 0.83 5.40 1.95
C GLN A 84 1.19 6.88 1.82
N ALA A 85 1.77 7.29 0.70
CA ALA A 85 2.13 8.69 0.48
C ALA A 85 0.91 9.62 0.61
N ARG A 86 -0.23 9.20 0.07
CA ARG A 86 -1.46 9.98 0.17
C ARG A 86 -2.01 10.02 1.60
N ALA A 87 -1.91 8.93 2.36
CA ALA A 87 -2.26 8.92 3.78
C ALA A 87 -1.37 9.89 4.57
N ASP A 88 -0.06 9.88 4.33
CA ASP A 88 0.90 10.76 5.01
C ASP A 88 0.63 12.24 4.72
N GLU A 89 0.30 12.59 3.47
CA GLU A 89 -0.15 13.94 3.10
C GLU A 89 -1.40 14.36 3.88
N LEU A 90 -2.40 13.48 3.99
CA LEU A 90 -3.64 13.77 4.72
C LEU A 90 -3.42 13.91 6.23
N TYR A 91 -2.55 13.11 6.84
CA TYR A 91 -2.16 13.30 8.24
C TYR A 91 -1.52 14.66 8.46
N ALA A 92 -0.63 15.08 7.55
CA ALA A 92 0.01 16.39 7.64
C ALA A 92 -1.00 17.53 7.47
N ASP A 93 -1.96 17.39 6.56
CA ASP A 93 -3.07 18.34 6.38
C ASP A 93 -3.93 18.43 7.63
N ALA A 94 -4.32 17.29 8.21
CA ALA A 94 -5.13 17.24 9.41
C ALA A 94 -4.46 17.96 10.59
N ALA A 95 -3.17 17.68 10.81
CA ALA A 95 -2.38 18.33 11.86
C ALA A 95 -2.28 19.86 11.65
N ARG A 96 -2.13 20.32 10.40
CA ARG A 96 -2.15 21.76 10.08
C ARG A 96 -3.49 22.41 10.41
N VAL A 97 -4.60 21.72 10.13
CA VAL A 97 -5.94 22.20 10.48
C VAL A 97 -6.12 22.29 12.00
N GLU A 98 -5.66 21.29 12.76
CA GLU A 98 -5.74 21.32 14.23
C GLU A 98 -4.92 22.46 14.83
N MET A 99 -3.67 22.63 14.39
CA MET A 99 -2.82 23.73 14.87
C MET A 99 -3.43 25.10 14.56
N ALA A 100 -4.03 25.27 13.38
CA ALA A 100 -4.71 26.51 13.01
C ALA A 100 -5.95 26.76 13.89
N ALA A 101 -6.75 25.72 14.16
CA ALA A 101 -7.90 25.82 15.04
C ALA A 101 -7.49 26.16 16.47
N GLU A 102 -6.44 25.52 17.00
CA GLU A 102 -5.90 25.84 18.32
C GLU A 102 -5.38 27.28 18.41
N ALA A 103 -4.69 27.75 17.36
CA ALA A 103 -4.18 29.13 17.32
C ALA A 103 -5.32 30.15 17.33
N ALA A 104 -6.38 29.90 16.57
CA ALA A 104 -7.58 30.75 16.56
C ALA A 104 -8.25 30.79 17.94
N LEU A 105 -8.44 29.63 18.59
CA LEU A 105 -9.02 29.55 19.94
C LEU A 105 -8.17 30.29 20.99
N ARG A 106 -6.84 30.20 20.89
CA ARG A 106 -5.94 30.93 21.80
C ARG A 106 -6.02 32.44 21.59
N GLU A 107 -6.16 32.89 20.36
CA GLU A 107 -6.28 34.32 20.07
C GLU A 107 -7.63 34.87 20.54
N GLU A 108 -8.73 34.15 20.29
CA GLU A 108 -10.05 34.52 20.81
C GLU A 108 -10.06 34.58 22.34
N ALA A 109 -9.43 33.61 23.02
CA ALA A 109 -9.31 33.64 24.48
C ALA A 109 -8.54 34.89 24.98
N ARG A 110 -7.46 35.28 24.30
CA ARG A 110 -6.71 36.50 24.63
C ARG A 110 -7.54 37.77 24.42
N GLU A 111 -8.28 37.85 23.31
CA GLU A 111 -9.17 38.98 23.05
C GLU A 111 -10.24 39.12 24.13
N LEU A 112 -10.82 38.00 24.58
CA LEU A 112 -11.78 37.97 25.68
C LEU A 112 -11.15 38.38 27.02
N GLU A 113 -9.93 37.94 27.33
CA GLU A 113 -9.18 38.37 28.52
C GLU A 113 -8.88 39.87 28.52
N LEU A 114 -8.49 40.41 27.36
CA LEU A 114 -8.26 41.85 27.19
C LEU A 114 -9.56 42.64 27.37
N GLN A 115 -10.66 42.20 26.75
CA GLN A 115 -11.96 42.83 26.92
C GLN A 115 -12.40 42.82 28.39
N ALA A 116 -12.28 41.68 29.09
CA ALA A 116 -12.62 41.58 30.50
C ALA A 116 -11.79 42.53 31.38
N SER A 117 -10.53 42.73 31.03
CA SER A 117 -9.63 43.67 31.73
C SER A 117 -10.00 45.14 31.52
N TYR A 118 -10.60 45.51 30.38
CA TYR A 118 -11.05 46.88 30.11
C TYR A 118 -12.28 47.32 30.91
N PHE A 119 -13.04 46.38 31.49
CA PHE A 119 -14.27 46.67 32.25
C PHE A 119 -14.11 46.54 33.78
N GLN A 120 -12.90 46.29 34.28
CA GLN A 120 -12.55 46.28 35.71
C GLN A 120 -12.00 47.64 36.17
#